data_AF-A0A321LB21-F1
#
_entry.id   AF-A0A321LB21-F1
#
_cell.length_a   1.000
_cell.length_b   1.000
_cell.length_c   1.000
_cell.angle_alpha   90.00
_cell.angle_beta   90.00
_cell.angle_gamma   90.00
#
_symmetry.space_group_name_H-M   'P 1'
#
loop_
_entity.id
_entity.type
_entity.pdbx_description
1 polymer ?
#
loop_
_entity_poly.entity_id
_entity_poly.type
_entity_poly.pdbx_seq_one_letter_code
_entity_poly.pdbx_strand_id
1 'polypeptide(L)'
;MKSFNRRGRRERASRSGDPAIGRSRDRVIEYPVLRTQHSTALRGVFNHPFAKSPIYQIQPPRSPALPLSRSFSIVLVLLLAGIAASAQTVTVRLYSLHAEHHIKFTARSTPLSWRSCDQCKSNSAPELLVAAQGKNVGIGGKDTGHPEILIQGDYRLVPEEGLSFSLASPLRVKAANGLLTVLATIPTEEYVAAALAGESGNFQQRESLKAMAVAIRTYAAHFRQRHQGDGFDFCDSTHCQALNFKGISAEARTAAAATRGEMLWYAGAPAATFYDQNCGGTVAAAHEAWPTMQAPYLKQQADPYCLRGTPLPWKAGLERSQLEAALRAAGLKFPESWNSLQVASRSSSGRVLKLTFRSPSGPPQFVSGSSFRFAIGRSLGWNQVRSDLYEVAMENGRIVFTGHGAGHGVGLCQAGAEEMAKEGKGYREILAFYYPGTSLRADSRELGWQKRESENFELLSTQPDQDAELMTSAQSILSALESELGWKLNSKTRLKVYPTLDAYRDATGQPGWIAAFTRGHVISLQPLATLKQKNVLESTLRHEFGHLLIESRAHPSTPLWFREGLVIYLTDSKHVYEPVHMKEAEIDTALHHPEDRQRLEQAYAAARTRITELIQQNGRETVLQWLNNGR
;
A
#
# COMPACT_ATOMS: atom_id res chain seq x y z
N MET A 1 13.46 -58.69 38.80
CA MET A 1 13.62 -60.03 39.42
C MET A 1 12.95 -61.04 38.48
N LYS A 2 13.72 -62.02 37.96
CA LYS A 2 13.35 -63.14 37.05
C LYS A 2 12.91 -62.74 35.62
N SER A 3 13.64 -62.93 34.51
CA SER A 3 14.56 -63.96 33.97
C SER A 3 13.90 -65.14 33.21
N PHE A 4 14.56 -65.46 32.09
CA PHE A 4 14.51 -66.65 31.21
C PHE A 4 13.48 -66.69 30.05
N ASN A 5 13.78 -66.76 28.74
CA ASN A 5 14.89 -67.27 27.88
C ASN A 5 14.56 -68.63 27.21
N ARG A 6 14.72 -68.67 25.86
CA ARG A 6 15.10 -69.77 24.92
C ARG A 6 14.20 -69.76 23.66
N ARG A 7 14.67 -69.46 22.43
CA ARG A 7 15.68 -70.04 21.52
C ARG A 7 15.32 -71.41 20.89
N GLY A 8 15.17 -71.38 19.55
CA GLY A 8 15.49 -72.42 18.54
C GLY A 8 15.20 -71.84 17.14
N ARG A 9 16.16 -71.41 16.30
CA ARG A 9 17.00 -72.17 15.31
C ARG A 9 16.18 -73.19 14.51
N ARG A 10 16.25 -73.34 13.18
CA ARG A 10 17.10 -72.85 12.04
C ARG A 10 16.36 -73.38 10.77
N GLU A 11 16.31 -72.69 9.64
CA GLU A 11 17.08 -73.05 8.42
C GLU A 11 16.81 -72.09 7.25
N ARG A 12 17.80 -72.01 6.36
CA ARG A 12 18.02 -71.04 5.27
C ARG A 12 17.35 -71.47 3.95
N ALA A 13 16.91 -70.51 3.14
CA ALA A 13 17.30 -70.45 1.72
C ALA A 13 17.12 -69.02 1.15
N SER A 14 18.12 -68.63 0.38
CA SER A 14 18.40 -67.32 -0.25
C SER A 14 17.66 -67.07 -1.56
N ARG A 15 17.38 -65.79 -1.87
CA ARG A 15 17.57 -65.04 -3.16
C ARG A 15 16.52 -63.91 -3.26
N SER A 16 16.93 -62.65 -3.04
CA SER A 16 17.40 -61.66 -4.03
C SER A 16 16.28 -60.74 -4.53
N GLY A 17 16.39 -59.43 -4.23
CA GLY A 17 15.59 -58.38 -4.89
C GLY A 17 15.14 -57.25 -3.96
N ASP A 18 16.04 -56.30 -3.67
CA ASP A 18 15.68 -54.96 -3.17
C ASP A 18 15.02 -54.13 -4.28
N PRO A 19 13.99 -53.33 -3.97
CA PRO A 19 13.80 -52.05 -4.63
C PRO A 19 14.05 -50.90 -3.64
N ALA A 20 15.00 -50.06 -4.03
CA ALA A 20 15.46 -48.87 -3.34
C ALA A 20 14.34 -47.84 -3.11
N ILE A 21 14.23 -47.39 -1.85
CA ILE A 21 13.48 -46.19 -1.47
C ILE A 21 14.35 -44.97 -1.81
N GLY A 22 13.98 -44.28 -2.88
CA GLY A 22 14.60 -43.02 -3.30
C GLY A 22 14.28 -41.89 -2.31
N ARG A 23 15.29 -41.45 -1.57
CA ARG A 23 15.27 -40.18 -0.84
C ARG A 23 15.18 -39.02 -1.85
N SER A 24 14.11 -38.23 -1.83
CA SER A 24 14.08 -36.94 -2.53
C SER A 24 15.02 -35.98 -1.81
N ARG A 25 16.06 -35.53 -2.52
CA ARG A 25 16.95 -34.46 -2.08
C ARG A 25 16.19 -33.13 -2.15
N ASP A 26 16.02 -32.48 -1.02
CA ASP A 26 15.68 -31.07 -0.95
C ASP A 26 16.78 -30.25 -1.66
N ARG A 27 16.42 -29.62 -2.78
CA ARG A 27 17.27 -28.62 -3.43
C ARG A 27 16.89 -27.25 -2.89
N VAL A 28 17.67 -26.76 -1.94
CA VAL A 28 17.76 -25.35 -1.63
C VAL A 28 18.46 -24.66 -2.81
N ILE A 29 17.83 -23.65 -3.39
CA ILE A 29 18.40 -22.84 -4.48
C ILE A 29 19.32 -21.79 -3.82
N GLU A 30 20.64 -21.92 -4.02
CA GLU A 30 21.63 -20.90 -3.66
C GLU A 30 21.81 -19.89 -4.81
N TYR A 31 21.87 -18.60 -4.47
CA TYR A 31 22.20 -17.52 -5.41
C TYR A 31 23.70 -17.18 -5.31
N PRO A 32 24.46 -17.09 -6.43
CA PRO A 32 25.86 -16.68 -6.42
C PRO A 32 26.02 -15.17 -6.22
N VAL A 33 26.98 -14.78 -5.37
CA VAL A 33 27.35 -13.38 -5.08
C VAL A 33 28.38 -12.91 -6.11
N LEU A 34 28.07 -11.89 -6.90
CA LEU A 34 29.02 -11.22 -7.80
C LEU A 34 29.52 -9.90 -7.18
N ARG A 35 30.84 -9.71 -7.23
CA ARG A 35 31.56 -8.51 -6.79
C ARG A 35 31.29 -7.34 -7.75
N THR A 36 30.77 -6.23 -7.24
CA THR A 36 30.70 -4.97 -7.98
C THR A 36 31.95 -4.13 -7.72
N GLN A 37 32.60 -3.66 -8.79
CA GLN A 37 33.66 -2.66 -8.74
C GLN A 37 33.06 -1.25 -8.62
N HIS A 38 33.70 -0.41 -7.82
CA HIS A 38 33.31 0.96 -7.52
C HIS A 38 33.38 1.89 -8.75
N SER A 39 32.46 2.85 -8.81
CA SER A 39 32.64 4.14 -9.48
C SER A 39 32.20 5.26 -8.55
N THR A 40 33.07 6.27 -8.43
CA THR A 40 33.02 7.42 -7.52
C THR A 40 32.73 8.67 -8.33
N ALA A 41 31.66 9.42 -8.03
CA ALA A 41 31.35 10.80 -8.42
C ALA A 41 29.82 11.01 -8.27
N LEU A 42 29.20 12.06 -7.75
CA LEU A 42 29.59 13.44 -7.42
C LEU A 42 28.57 14.00 -6.40
N ARG A 43 29.03 14.98 -5.61
CA ARG A 43 28.27 15.79 -4.62
C ARG A 43 27.60 17.01 -5.26
N GLY A 44 26.55 17.53 -4.62
CA GLY A 44 25.96 18.88 -4.81
C GLY A 44 24.90 18.93 -5.92
N VAL A 45 23.74 19.59 -5.82
CA VAL A 45 23.44 20.92 -5.28
C VAL A 45 21.93 21.01 -4.94
N PHE A 46 21.60 21.58 -3.78
CA PHE A 46 20.27 22.06 -3.40
C PHE A 46 20.22 23.59 -3.61
N ASN A 47 19.26 24.11 -4.40
CA ASN A 47 18.42 25.29 -4.10
C ASN A 47 17.73 25.91 -5.34
N HIS A 48 16.38 26.00 -5.26
CA HIS A 48 15.45 27.06 -5.75
C HIS A 48 15.31 27.38 -7.27
N PRO A 49 14.28 28.14 -7.70
CA PRO A 49 12.84 28.12 -7.36
C PRO A 49 11.91 28.22 -8.62
N PHE A 50 10.60 28.22 -8.37
CA PHE A 50 9.46 28.48 -9.27
C PHE A 50 9.67 29.56 -10.36
N ALA A 51 9.22 29.27 -11.58
CA ALA A 51 8.94 30.26 -12.62
C ALA A 51 7.55 30.03 -13.24
N LYS A 52 6.74 31.09 -13.22
CA LYS A 52 5.44 31.26 -13.89
C LYS A 52 5.64 31.49 -15.39
N SER A 53 4.72 31.01 -16.22
CA SER A 53 4.57 31.42 -17.62
C SER A 53 3.08 31.52 -18.01
N PRO A 54 2.73 32.36 -19.01
CA PRO A 54 1.54 33.20 -18.95
C PRO A 54 0.37 32.77 -19.86
N ILE A 55 -0.73 33.46 -19.57
CA ILE A 55 -2.07 33.46 -20.18
C ILE A 55 -2.01 33.83 -21.67
N TYR A 56 -2.69 33.05 -22.52
CA TYR A 56 -3.11 33.47 -23.86
C TYR A 56 -4.64 33.51 -23.93
N GLN A 57 -5.19 34.70 -24.18
CA GLN A 57 -6.58 34.95 -24.55
C GLN A 57 -6.79 34.62 -26.02
N ILE A 58 -7.84 33.87 -26.35
CA ILE A 58 -8.39 33.78 -27.71
C ILE A 58 -9.92 33.88 -27.61
N GLN A 59 -10.50 34.93 -28.22
CA GLN A 59 -11.94 35.14 -28.39
C GLN A 59 -12.52 34.22 -29.48
N PRO A 60 -13.80 33.81 -29.39
CA PRO A 60 -14.43 32.89 -30.33
C PRO A 60 -15.15 33.63 -31.48
N PRO A 61 -15.26 33.05 -32.69
CA PRO A 61 -16.24 33.48 -33.67
C PRO A 61 -17.48 32.56 -33.69
N ARG A 62 -18.61 33.21 -33.37
CA ARG A 62 -19.99 33.08 -33.86
C ARG A 62 -20.39 31.87 -34.74
N SER A 63 -21.41 31.15 -34.26
CA SER A 63 -22.30 30.29 -35.04
C SER A 63 -23.29 31.09 -35.90
N PRO A 64 -23.85 30.45 -36.95
CA PRO A 64 -25.26 30.63 -37.27
C PRO A 64 -26.03 29.30 -37.25
N ALA A 65 -27.34 29.41 -37.01
CA ALA A 65 -28.27 28.31 -36.76
C ALA A 65 -29.16 27.97 -37.97
N LEU A 66 -29.86 26.82 -37.82
CA LEU A 66 -31.11 26.33 -38.48
C LEU A 66 -30.97 25.40 -39.72
N PRO A 67 -31.98 24.55 -40.06
CA PRO A 67 -32.95 23.81 -39.22
C PRO A 67 -33.26 22.34 -39.66
N LEU A 68 -33.93 21.59 -38.77
CA LEU A 68 -34.94 20.50 -38.95
C LEU A 68 -34.86 19.52 -40.15
N SER A 69 -34.75 18.21 -39.85
CA SER A 69 -35.84 17.20 -40.02
C SER A 69 -35.34 15.76 -40.27
N ARG A 70 -36.18 14.82 -39.85
CA ARG A 70 -36.34 13.40 -40.27
C ARG A 70 -35.94 12.31 -39.28
N SER A 71 -37.01 11.66 -38.83
CA SER A 71 -37.16 10.37 -38.19
C SER A 71 -36.21 9.28 -38.69
N PHE A 72 -35.59 8.56 -37.77
CA PHE A 72 -35.02 7.23 -38.02
C PHE A 72 -35.38 6.30 -36.88
N SER A 73 -36.16 5.27 -37.19
CA SER A 73 -36.36 4.09 -36.36
C SER A 73 -35.03 3.36 -36.22
N ILE A 74 -34.50 3.24 -35.01
CA ILE A 74 -33.30 2.45 -34.72
C ILE A 74 -33.71 1.22 -33.93
N VAL A 75 -33.55 0.07 -34.58
CA VAL A 75 -33.56 -1.27 -33.99
C VAL A 75 -32.49 -1.32 -32.90
N LEU A 76 -32.91 -1.52 -31.65
CA LEU A 76 -32.02 -1.64 -30.49
C LEU A 76 -31.35 -3.03 -30.51
N VAL A 77 -30.18 -3.13 -31.13
CA VAL A 77 -29.25 -4.25 -30.92
C VAL A 77 -28.66 -4.09 -29.52
N LEU A 78 -29.04 -4.99 -28.61
CA LEU A 78 -28.44 -5.15 -27.29
C LEU A 78 -26.95 -5.53 -27.42
N LEU A 79 -26.09 -4.53 -27.47
CA LEU A 79 -24.65 -4.69 -27.22
C LEU A 79 -24.47 -4.93 -25.71
N LEU A 80 -24.23 -6.19 -25.35
CA LEU A 80 -23.61 -6.59 -24.09
C LEU A 80 -22.18 -6.02 -24.04
N ALA A 81 -22.05 -4.72 -23.79
CA ALA A 81 -20.82 -4.14 -23.32
C ALA A 81 -20.68 -4.51 -21.84
N GLY A 82 -20.04 -5.65 -21.58
CA GLY A 82 -19.56 -6.00 -20.26
C GLY A 82 -18.71 -4.84 -19.74
N ILE A 83 -19.19 -4.17 -18.70
CA ILE A 83 -18.43 -3.16 -17.97
C ILE A 83 -17.27 -3.90 -17.33
N ALA A 84 -16.11 -3.90 -17.99
CA ALA A 84 -14.87 -4.32 -17.37
C ALA A 84 -14.60 -3.35 -16.23
N ALA A 85 -14.91 -3.76 -14.99
CA ALA A 85 -14.44 -3.08 -13.80
C ALA A 85 -12.92 -2.87 -13.98
N SER A 86 -12.48 -1.61 -13.92
CA SER A 86 -11.06 -1.26 -13.95
C SER A 86 -10.35 -2.02 -12.84
N ALA A 87 -9.68 -3.12 -13.19
CA ALA A 87 -8.92 -3.90 -12.23
C ALA A 87 -7.79 -3.01 -11.71
N GLN A 88 -7.71 -2.84 -10.38
CA GLN A 88 -6.56 -2.15 -9.79
C GLN A 88 -5.28 -2.84 -10.23
N THR A 89 -4.33 -2.09 -10.79
CA THR A 89 -3.03 -2.61 -11.21
C THR A 89 -1.95 -2.18 -10.23
N VAL A 90 -0.75 -2.75 -10.32
CA VAL A 90 0.46 -2.37 -9.59
C VAL A 90 1.60 -2.31 -10.59
N THR A 91 2.40 -1.24 -10.59
CA THR A 91 3.56 -1.12 -11.47
C THR A 91 4.81 -1.65 -10.79
N VAL A 92 5.36 -2.75 -11.29
CA VAL A 92 6.50 -3.45 -10.71
C VAL A 92 7.74 -3.30 -11.60
N ARG A 93 8.87 -2.92 -11.01
CA ARG A 93 10.19 -3.06 -11.65
C ARG A 93 10.65 -4.52 -11.55
N LEU A 94 10.78 -5.16 -12.70
CA LEU A 94 11.31 -6.52 -12.84
C LEU A 94 12.84 -6.50 -12.91
N TYR A 95 13.48 -7.56 -12.45
CA TYR A 95 14.93 -7.75 -12.42
C TYR A 95 15.64 -6.64 -11.64
N SER A 96 15.05 -6.21 -10.52
CA SER A 96 15.55 -5.05 -9.76
C SER A 96 16.96 -5.24 -9.16
N LEU A 97 17.42 -6.49 -9.05
CA LEU A 97 18.74 -6.85 -8.56
C LEU A 97 19.78 -7.07 -9.68
N HIS A 98 19.37 -7.00 -10.95
CA HIS A 98 20.23 -7.27 -12.10
C HIS A 98 20.42 -6.01 -12.96
N ALA A 99 21.60 -5.91 -13.57
CA ALA A 99 21.95 -4.86 -14.51
C ALA A 99 21.70 -5.37 -15.94
N GLU A 100 20.44 -5.33 -16.38
CA GLU A 100 20.05 -5.84 -17.70
C GLU A 100 20.47 -4.88 -18.81
N HIS A 101 21.18 -5.37 -19.84
CA HIS A 101 21.52 -4.58 -21.04
C HIS A 101 20.64 -4.96 -22.24
N HIS A 102 20.17 -6.20 -22.31
CA HIS A 102 19.28 -6.72 -23.33
C HIS A 102 18.33 -7.77 -22.75
N ILE A 103 17.12 -7.84 -23.31
CA ILE A 103 16.08 -8.76 -22.89
C ILE A 103 15.33 -9.26 -24.12
N LYS A 104 15.04 -10.55 -24.14
CA LYS A 104 14.26 -11.19 -25.19
C LYS A 104 12.82 -11.43 -24.76
N PHE A 105 11.89 -11.03 -25.61
CA PHE A 105 10.46 -11.29 -25.47
C PHE A 105 9.98 -12.18 -26.63
N THR A 106 9.30 -13.27 -26.31
CA THR A 106 8.72 -14.19 -27.31
C THR A 106 7.22 -14.32 -27.08
N ALA A 107 6.43 -14.05 -28.12
CA ALA A 107 4.98 -14.23 -28.11
C ALA A 107 4.59 -15.69 -27.78
N ARG A 108 3.55 -15.89 -26.98
CA ARG A 108 3.03 -17.22 -26.64
C ARG A 108 1.73 -17.59 -27.35
N SER A 109 0.95 -16.60 -27.74
CA SER A 109 -0.34 -16.78 -28.41
C SER A 109 -0.41 -15.99 -29.72
N THR A 110 -0.45 -14.66 -29.63
CA THR A 110 -0.45 -13.76 -30.79
C THR A 110 0.81 -12.90 -30.82
N PRO A 111 1.26 -12.44 -32.01
CA PRO A 111 2.38 -11.49 -32.11
C PRO A 111 2.25 -10.30 -31.15
N LEU A 112 3.36 -9.91 -30.52
CA LEU A 112 3.40 -8.82 -29.55
C LEU A 112 3.19 -7.49 -30.26
N SER A 113 2.31 -6.66 -29.71
CA SER A 113 2.12 -5.28 -30.15
C SER A 113 3.11 -4.38 -29.41
N TRP A 114 3.82 -3.50 -30.11
CA TRP A 114 4.77 -2.59 -29.48
C TRP A 114 4.86 -1.23 -30.16
N ARG A 115 5.20 -0.19 -29.40
CA ARG A 115 5.37 1.18 -29.89
C ARG A 115 6.46 1.92 -29.11
N SER A 116 7.18 2.83 -29.76
CA SER A 116 8.29 3.59 -29.14
C SER A 116 7.86 4.85 -28.40
N CYS A 117 6.58 5.21 -28.46
CA CYS A 117 5.98 6.30 -27.70
C CYS A 117 4.45 6.17 -27.70
N ASP A 118 3.75 6.94 -26.87
CA ASP A 118 2.28 6.85 -26.76
C ASP A 118 1.52 7.25 -28.04
N GLN A 119 2.10 8.09 -28.89
CA GLN A 119 1.52 8.52 -30.17
C GLN A 119 2.14 7.82 -31.38
N CYS A 120 3.14 6.98 -31.17
CA CYS A 120 3.87 6.31 -32.25
C CYS A 120 3.02 5.19 -32.85
N LYS A 121 3.23 4.92 -34.15
CA LYS A 121 2.59 3.80 -34.85
C LYS A 121 2.88 2.49 -34.12
N SER A 122 1.84 1.69 -33.89
CA SER A 122 2.01 0.35 -33.32
C SER A 122 2.60 -0.60 -34.36
N ASN A 123 3.55 -1.41 -33.91
CA ASN A 123 4.21 -2.46 -34.67
C ASN A 123 3.85 -3.82 -34.06
N SER A 124 4.07 -4.89 -34.81
CA SER A 124 3.78 -6.25 -34.35
C SER A 124 4.92 -7.19 -34.70
N ALA A 125 5.33 -8.04 -33.75
CA ALA A 125 6.35 -9.04 -33.98
C ALA A 125 6.15 -10.28 -33.09
N PRO A 126 6.44 -11.51 -33.58
CA PRO A 126 6.40 -12.71 -32.74
C PRO A 126 7.53 -12.73 -31.70
N GLU A 127 8.60 -11.96 -31.93
CA GLU A 127 9.77 -11.89 -31.06
C GLU A 127 10.35 -10.47 -31.06
N LEU A 128 10.80 -10.01 -29.88
CA LEU A 128 11.49 -8.73 -29.70
C LEU A 128 12.79 -8.99 -28.92
N LEU A 129 13.94 -8.69 -29.56
CA LEU A 129 15.21 -8.56 -28.86
C LEU A 129 15.44 -7.08 -28.55
N VAL A 130 15.24 -6.70 -27.29
CA VAL A 130 15.31 -5.32 -26.82
C VAL A 130 16.67 -5.10 -26.17
N ALA A 131 17.35 -4.01 -26.48
CA ALA A 131 18.66 -3.69 -25.90
C ALA A 131 18.76 -2.20 -25.54
N ALA A 132 19.54 -1.85 -24.53
CA ALA A 132 19.89 -0.47 -24.23
C ALA A 132 20.95 0.02 -25.22
N GLN A 133 20.67 1.09 -25.93
CA GLN A 133 21.60 1.79 -26.82
C GLN A 133 21.84 3.20 -26.29
N GLY A 134 22.73 3.29 -25.30
CA GLY A 134 23.00 4.53 -24.57
C GLY A 134 21.78 5.00 -23.77
N LYS A 135 21.09 6.03 -24.26
CA LYS A 135 19.86 6.58 -23.67
C LYS A 135 18.58 6.12 -24.37
N ASN A 136 18.70 5.40 -25.48
CA ASN A 136 17.58 4.94 -26.28
C ASN A 136 17.42 3.43 -26.19
N VAL A 137 16.22 2.95 -26.48
CA VAL A 137 15.93 1.53 -26.63
C VAL A 137 16.21 1.12 -28.08
N GLY A 138 16.92 0.02 -28.28
CA GLY A 138 17.09 -0.64 -29.57
C GLY A 138 16.25 -1.91 -29.67
N ILE A 139 15.77 -2.22 -30.88
CA ILE A 139 15.04 -3.47 -31.19
C ILE A 139 15.72 -4.16 -32.37
N GLY A 140 16.16 -5.40 -32.20
CA GLY A 140 16.84 -6.17 -33.25
C GLY A 140 18.11 -5.47 -33.77
N GLY A 141 18.81 -4.75 -32.90
CA GLY A 141 20.03 -3.98 -33.23
C GLY A 141 19.80 -2.57 -33.78
N LYS A 142 18.56 -2.17 -34.08
CA LYS A 142 18.23 -0.83 -34.59
C LYS A 142 17.78 0.10 -33.46
N ASP A 143 18.35 1.30 -33.39
CA ASP A 143 17.91 2.35 -32.47
C ASP A 143 16.48 2.78 -32.81
N THR A 144 15.61 2.83 -31.81
CA THR A 144 14.25 3.35 -31.98
C THR A 144 14.19 4.88 -31.98
N GLY A 145 15.25 5.56 -31.51
CA GLY A 145 15.27 7.02 -31.31
C GLY A 145 14.55 7.47 -30.04
N HIS A 146 14.02 6.54 -29.24
CA HIS A 146 13.23 6.83 -28.04
C HIS A 146 13.84 6.18 -26.79
N PRO A 147 13.72 6.83 -25.62
CA PRO A 147 14.24 6.29 -24.36
C PRO A 147 13.36 5.18 -23.77
N GLU A 148 12.18 4.96 -24.34
CA GLU A 148 11.25 3.94 -23.87
C GLU A 148 10.50 3.27 -25.02
N ILE A 149 10.02 2.05 -24.76
CA ILE A 149 9.07 1.35 -25.60
C ILE A 149 7.96 0.75 -24.72
N LEU A 150 6.79 0.57 -25.32
CA LEU A 150 5.63 -0.09 -24.73
C LEU A 150 5.40 -1.40 -25.45
N ILE A 151 5.18 -2.47 -24.70
CA ILE A 151 4.92 -3.83 -25.22
C ILE A 151 3.61 -4.35 -24.62
N GLN A 152 2.77 -4.96 -25.45
CA GLN A 152 1.50 -5.58 -25.08
C GLN A 152 1.35 -6.95 -25.73
N GLY A 153 0.78 -7.91 -25.00
CA GLY A 153 0.54 -9.28 -25.45
C GLY A 153 0.86 -10.31 -24.36
N ASP A 154 0.69 -11.59 -24.67
CA ASP A 154 1.15 -12.71 -23.84
C ASP A 154 2.55 -13.12 -24.31
N TYR A 155 3.54 -12.95 -23.43
CA TYR A 155 4.95 -13.14 -23.74
C TYR A 155 5.63 -14.05 -22.73
N ARG A 156 6.68 -14.72 -23.19
CA ARG A 156 7.79 -15.21 -22.34
C ARG A 156 8.90 -14.18 -22.38
N LEU A 157 9.37 -13.77 -21.21
CA LEU A 157 10.50 -12.87 -21.04
C LEU A 157 11.73 -13.70 -20.65
N VAL A 158 12.84 -13.46 -21.33
CA VAL A 158 14.15 -14.09 -21.08
C VAL A 158 15.17 -12.97 -20.86
N PRO A 159 15.63 -12.75 -19.62
CA PRO A 159 16.65 -11.75 -19.29
C PRO A 159 18.06 -12.27 -19.60
N GLU A 160 19.08 -11.41 -19.45
CA GLU A 160 20.47 -11.82 -19.34
C GLU A 160 20.73 -12.61 -18.08
N GLU A 161 20.28 -12.06 -16.95
CA GLU A 161 20.44 -12.66 -15.63
C GLU A 161 19.09 -12.88 -14.95
N GLY A 162 19.01 -13.95 -14.17
CA GLY A 162 17.80 -14.32 -13.43
C GLY A 162 16.87 -15.25 -14.20
N LEU A 163 15.63 -15.35 -13.74
CA LEU A 163 14.69 -16.38 -14.18
C LEU A 163 13.82 -15.89 -15.35
N SER A 164 13.62 -16.78 -16.32
CA SER A 164 12.62 -16.60 -17.37
C SER A 164 11.22 -17.00 -16.88
N PHE A 165 10.22 -16.21 -17.26
CA PHE A 165 8.81 -16.44 -16.93
C PHE A 165 7.89 -15.84 -17.99
N SER A 166 6.58 -16.02 -17.81
CA SER A 166 5.55 -15.54 -18.74
C SER A 166 4.55 -14.64 -18.05
N LEU A 167 4.09 -13.62 -18.77
CA LEU A 167 3.12 -12.63 -18.32
C LEU A 167 2.27 -12.17 -19.50
N ALA A 168 1.08 -11.65 -19.21
CA ALA A 168 0.20 -11.00 -20.17
C ALA A 168 -0.10 -9.53 -19.80
N SER A 169 0.77 -8.93 -18.98
CA SER A 169 0.62 -7.56 -18.47
C SER A 169 1.29 -6.53 -19.40
N PRO A 170 0.75 -5.31 -19.55
CA PRO A 170 1.43 -4.25 -20.27
C PRO A 170 2.83 -3.98 -19.69
N LEU A 171 3.81 -3.82 -20.58
CA LEU A 171 5.19 -3.53 -20.23
C LEU A 171 5.61 -2.16 -20.76
N ARG A 172 6.40 -1.46 -19.96
CA ARG A 172 7.24 -0.34 -20.39
C ARG A 172 8.70 -0.71 -20.15
N VAL A 173 9.52 -0.66 -21.20
CA VAL A 173 10.96 -0.86 -21.10
C VAL A 173 11.65 0.47 -21.37
N LYS A 174 12.47 0.93 -20.43
CA LYS A 174 13.23 2.18 -20.53
C LYS A 174 14.72 1.88 -20.65
N ALA A 175 15.46 2.71 -21.39
CA ALA A 175 16.91 2.67 -21.46
C ALA A 175 17.51 3.93 -20.84
N ALA A 176 18.53 3.76 -19.99
CA ALA A 176 19.34 4.85 -19.46
C ALA A 176 20.75 4.34 -19.14
N ASN A 177 21.78 5.11 -19.54
CA ASN A 177 23.19 4.80 -19.25
C ASN A 177 23.61 3.37 -19.68
N GLY A 178 23.07 2.87 -20.79
CA GLY A 178 23.35 1.53 -21.29
C GLY A 178 22.68 0.39 -20.51
N LEU A 179 21.72 0.70 -19.62
CA LEU A 179 20.94 -0.27 -18.85
C LEU A 179 19.46 -0.17 -19.17
N LEU A 180 18.77 -1.30 -19.05
CA LEU A 180 17.33 -1.43 -19.19
C LEU A 180 16.65 -1.39 -17.81
N THR A 181 15.50 -0.71 -17.77
CA THR A 181 14.53 -0.80 -16.67
C THR A 181 13.23 -1.35 -17.23
N VAL A 182 12.80 -2.50 -16.72
CA VAL A 182 11.58 -3.18 -17.15
C VAL A 182 10.48 -2.96 -16.13
N LEU A 183 9.40 -2.31 -16.55
CA LEU A 183 8.24 -2.01 -15.72
C LEU A 183 7.02 -2.77 -16.23
N ALA A 184 6.45 -3.63 -15.40
CA ALA A 184 5.20 -4.34 -15.69
C ALA A 184 4.04 -3.74 -14.91
N THR A 185 2.92 -3.47 -15.59
CA THR A 185 1.68 -3.02 -14.95
C THR A 185 0.75 -4.22 -14.76
N ILE A 186 0.76 -4.77 -13.54
CA ILE A 186 0.22 -6.09 -13.23
C ILE A 186 -1.14 -5.94 -12.51
N PRO A 187 -2.19 -6.70 -12.87
CA PRO A 187 -3.41 -6.77 -12.07
C PRO A 187 -3.12 -7.16 -10.62
N THR A 188 -3.75 -6.50 -9.65
CA THR A 188 -3.45 -6.68 -8.21
C THR A 188 -3.54 -8.14 -7.77
N GLU A 189 -4.54 -8.90 -8.24
CA GLU A 189 -4.68 -10.31 -7.86
C GLU A 189 -3.60 -11.22 -8.46
N GLU A 190 -3.07 -10.87 -9.64
CA GLU A 190 -1.92 -11.56 -10.23
C GLU A 190 -0.64 -11.23 -9.46
N TYR A 191 -0.48 -9.96 -9.04
CA TYR A 191 0.59 -9.54 -8.14
C TYR A 191 0.55 -10.29 -6.81
N VAL A 192 -0.63 -10.38 -6.16
CA VAL A 192 -0.81 -11.10 -4.90
C VAL A 192 -0.45 -12.57 -5.05
N ALA A 193 -0.88 -13.22 -6.13
CA ALA A 193 -0.52 -14.63 -6.39
C ALA A 193 0.99 -14.81 -6.62
N ALA A 194 1.64 -13.90 -7.34
CA ALA A 194 3.09 -13.92 -7.56
C ALA A 194 3.88 -13.68 -6.27
N ALA A 195 3.42 -12.75 -5.42
CA ALA A 195 4.00 -12.49 -4.12
C ALA A 195 3.82 -13.67 -3.16
N LEU A 196 2.64 -14.31 -3.14
CA LEU A 196 2.43 -15.55 -2.39
C LEU A 196 3.46 -16.61 -2.80
N ALA A 197 3.66 -16.82 -4.10
CA ALA A 197 4.61 -17.79 -4.61
C ALA A 197 6.09 -17.47 -4.28
N GLY A 198 6.43 -16.20 -4.08
CA GLY A 198 7.77 -15.77 -3.69
C GLY A 198 8.00 -15.76 -2.17
N GLU A 199 6.96 -15.47 -1.39
CA GLU A 199 7.05 -15.21 0.05
C GLU A 199 6.62 -16.40 0.91
N SER A 200 5.81 -17.32 0.38
CA SER A 200 5.08 -18.32 1.16
C SER A 200 5.69 -19.72 1.13
N GLY A 201 7.02 -19.83 1.01
CA GLY A 201 7.71 -21.13 0.90
C GLY A 201 7.41 -22.13 2.02
N ASN A 202 6.90 -21.66 3.16
CA ASN A 202 6.56 -22.48 4.33
C ASN A 202 5.07 -22.83 4.44
N PHE A 203 4.19 -22.29 3.59
CA PHE A 203 2.75 -22.51 3.72
C PHE A 203 2.27 -23.74 2.95
N GLN A 204 1.50 -24.58 3.64
CA GLN A 204 0.81 -25.73 3.07
C GLN A 204 -0.69 -25.65 3.32
N GLN A 205 -1.12 -24.97 4.38
CA GLN A 205 -2.53 -24.81 4.69
C GLN A 205 -3.21 -23.72 3.83
N ARG A 206 -4.48 -23.95 3.50
CA ARG A 206 -5.28 -22.98 2.74
C ARG A 206 -5.50 -21.68 3.52
N GLU A 207 -5.72 -21.78 4.83
CA GLU A 207 -6.04 -20.62 5.66
C GLU A 207 -4.82 -19.73 5.92
N SER A 208 -3.61 -20.29 6.00
CA SER A 208 -2.37 -19.51 6.08
C SER A 208 -2.08 -18.77 4.76
N LEU A 209 -2.28 -19.44 3.61
CA LEU A 209 -2.19 -18.81 2.29
C LEU A 209 -3.21 -17.66 2.12
N LYS A 210 -4.45 -17.82 2.59
CA LYS A 210 -5.47 -16.74 2.57
C LYS A 210 -5.07 -15.56 3.45
N ALA A 211 -4.60 -15.83 4.67
CA ALA A 211 -4.16 -14.76 5.58
C ALA A 211 -3.00 -13.96 4.96
N MET A 212 -2.03 -14.66 4.38
CA MET A 212 -0.92 -14.03 3.68
C MET A 212 -1.36 -13.25 2.44
N ALA A 213 -2.34 -13.75 1.67
CA ALA A 213 -2.88 -13.06 0.51
C ALA A 213 -3.42 -11.67 0.88
N VAL A 214 -4.20 -11.60 1.97
CA VAL A 214 -4.72 -10.34 2.51
C VAL A 214 -3.59 -9.44 3.01
N ALA A 215 -2.63 -9.98 3.76
CA ALA A 215 -1.50 -9.22 4.26
C ALA A 215 -0.65 -8.62 3.11
N ILE A 216 -0.40 -9.39 2.06
CA ILE A 216 0.30 -8.95 0.85
C ILE A 216 -0.49 -7.84 0.14
N ARG A 217 -1.79 -8.02 -0.08
CA ARG A 217 -2.64 -7.02 -0.75
C ARG A 217 -2.68 -5.72 0.03
N THR A 218 -2.82 -5.81 1.35
CA THR A 218 -2.84 -4.64 2.22
C THR A 218 -1.49 -3.92 2.22
N TYR A 219 -0.38 -4.67 2.23
CA TYR A 219 0.97 -4.10 2.13
C TYR A 219 1.13 -3.33 0.82
N ALA A 220 0.72 -3.93 -0.30
CA ALA A 220 0.76 -3.31 -1.61
C ALA A 220 -0.07 -2.02 -1.67
N ALA A 221 -1.25 -2.01 -1.02
CA ALA A 221 -2.10 -0.82 -0.94
C ALA A 221 -1.50 0.29 -0.05
N HIS A 222 -0.92 -0.07 1.10
CA HIS A 222 -0.31 0.89 2.03
C HIS A 222 0.98 1.51 1.48
N PHE A 223 1.85 0.72 0.86
CA PHE A 223 3.19 1.14 0.43
C PHE A 223 3.31 1.48 -1.06
N ARG A 224 2.18 1.62 -1.77
CA ARG A 224 2.14 1.75 -3.24
C ARG A 224 3.07 2.82 -3.81
N GLN A 225 3.30 3.93 -3.11
CA GLN A 225 4.11 5.04 -3.60
C GLN A 225 5.58 4.99 -3.14
N ARG A 226 6.06 3.83 -2.69
CA ARG A 226 7.43 3.67 -2.15
C ARG A 226 8.52 4.08 -3.14
N HIS A 227 8.29 3.87 -4.43
CA HIS A 227 9.22 4.18 -5.52
C HIS A 227 8.67 5.25 -6.49
N GLN A 228 7.78 6.13 -6.01
CA GLN A 228 7.17 7.16 -6.87
C GLN A 228 8.23 8.05 -7.56
N GLY A 229 9.33 8.37 -6.87
CA GLY A 229 10.45 9.11 -7.45
C GLY A 229 11.19 8.38 -8.57
N ASP A 230 11.13 7.06 -8.59
CA ASP A 230 11.73 6.19 -9.61
C ASP A 230 10.73 5.82 -10.73
N GLY A 231 9.46 6.20 -10.58
CA GLY A 231 8.40 5.98 -11.57
C GLY A 231 7.76 4.59 -11.56
N PHE A 232 7.82 3.87 -10.44
CA PHE A 232 7.13 2.58 -10.23
C PHE A 232 6.63 2.43 -8.78
N ASP A 233 5.79 1.41 -8.53
CA ASP A 233 5.23 1.17 -7.19
C ASP A 233 6.18 0.30 -6.34
N PHE A 234 6.59 -0.87 -6.87
CA PHE A 234 7.41 -1.86 -6.15
C PHE A 234 8.53 -2.46 -7.00
N CYS A 235 9.60 -2.93 -6.34
CA CYS A 235 10.58 -3.84 -6.94
C CYS A 235 10.19 -5.30 -6.68
N ASP A 236 10.72 -6.23 -7.48
CA ASP A 236 10.45 -7.67 -7.41
C ASP A 236 11.29 -8.45 -6.37
N SER A 237 11.98 -7.75 -5.48
CA SER A 237 12.83 -8.33 -4.43
C SER A 237 12.27 -8.15 -3.02
N THR A 238 12.90 -8.82 -2.04
CA THR A 238 12.57 -8.73 -0.60
C THR A 238 12.71 -7.32 0.00
N HIS A 239 13.24 -6.35 -0.75
CA HIS A 239 13.16 -4.94 -0.37
C HIS A 239 11.72 -4.42 -0.37
N CYS A 240 10.87 -4.94 -1.27
CA CYS A 240 9.45 -4.65 -1.32
C CYS A 240 8.63 -5.89 -0.95
N GLN A 241 8.45 -6.80 -1.91
CA GLN A 241 7.87 -8.13 -1.75
C GLN A 241 8.53 -9.03 -2.80
N ALA A 242 8.94 -10.24 -2.42
CA ALA A 242 9.53 -11.20 -3.33
C ALA A 242 8.47 -11.73 -4.30
N LEU A 243 8.66 -11.53 -5.60
CA LEU A 243 7.71 -11.98 -6.62
C LEU A 243 8.25 -13.19 -7.37
N ASN A 244 7.43 -14.23 -7.51
CA ASN A 244 7.75 -15.41 -8.30
C ASN A 244 6.65 -15.71 -9.33
N PHE A 245 6.85 -15.22 -10.55
CA PHE A 245 5.90 -15.43 -11.66
C PHE A 245 5.94 -16.83 -12.27
N LYS A 246 7.02 -17.59 -12.06
CA LYS A 246 7.18 -18.94 -12.62
C LYS A 246 6.54 -20.01 -11.74
N GLY A 247 6.62 -19.85 -10.43
CA GLY A 247 6.26 -20.85 -9.42
C GLY A 247 4.87 -20.68 -8.80
N ILE A 248 3.95 -19.96 -9.45
CA ILE A 248 2.62 -19.71 -8.87
C ILE A 248 1.80 -21.00 -8.85
N SER A 249 1.60 -21.58 -7.67
CA SER A 249 0.79 -22.79 -7.48
C SER A 249 -0.71 -22.51 -7.68
N ALA A 250 -1.48 -23.58 -7.91
CA ALA A 250 -2.94 -23.49 -8.01
C ALA A 250 -3.55 -23.00 -6.69
N GLU A 251 -2.96 -23.42 -5.57
CA GLU A 251 -3.36 -23.05 -4.21
C GLU A 251 -3.14 -21.55 -3.97
N ALA A 252 -2.01 -20.99 -4.39
CA ALA A 252 -1.73 -19.56 -4.27
C ALA A 252 -2.73 -18.72 -5.08
N ARG A 253 -3.03 -19.12 -6.32
CA ARG A 253 -4.07 -18.45 -7.13
C ARG A 253 -5.45 -18.54 -6.49
N THR A 254 -5.79 -19.72 -5.96
CA THR A 254 -7.08 -19.96 -5.30
C THR A 254 -7.20 -19.12 -4.02
N ALA A 255 -6.15 -19.02 -3.22
CA ALA A 255 -6.14 -18.20 -2.00
C ALA A 255 -6.25 -16.70 -2.30
N ALA A 256 -5.51 -16.20 -3.30
CA ALA A 256 -5.63 -14.82 -3.78
C ALA A 256 -7.07 -14.53 -4.24
N ALA A 257 -7.61 -15.37 -5.11
CA ALA A 257 -8.98 -15.23 -5.62
C ALA A 257 -10.05 -15.32 -4.53
N ALA A 258 -9.91 -16.25 -3.57
CA ALA A 258 -10.86 -16.44 -2.48
C ALA A 258 -10.88 -15.28 -1.47
N THR A 259 -9.84 -14.44 -1.46
CA THR A 259 -9.72 -13.25 -0.60
C THR A 259 -9.66 -11.97 -1.43
N ARG A 260 -10.12 -12.02 -2.69
CA ARG A 260 -10.05 -10.90 -3.63
C ARG A 260 -10.64 -9.64 -3.00
N GLY A 261 -9.89 -8.54 -3.12
CA GLY A 261 -10.30 -7.23 -2.59
C GLY A 261 -10.23 -7.09 -1.06
N GLU A 262 -10.13 -8.18 -0.30
CA GLU A 262 -10.01 -8.11 1.16
C GLU A 262 -8.64 -7.57 1.59
N MET A 263 -8.67 -6.58 2.48
CA MET A 263 -7.51 -5.91 3.08
C MET A 263 -7.76 -5.64 4.56
N LEU A 264 -6.67 -5.39 5.30
CA LEU A 264 -6.73 -4.94 6.69
C LEU A 264 -6.72 -3.42 6.76
N TRP A 265 -7.63 -2.86 7.54
CA TRP A 265 -7.80 -1.42 7.70
C TRP A 265 -7.57 -1.01 9.14
N TYR A 266 -6.95 0.14 9.34
CA TYR A 266 -6.79 0.77 10.65
C TYR A 266 -7.00 2.28 10.51
N ALA A 267 -7.87 2.85 11.35
CA ALA A 267 -8.19 4.28 11.34
C ALA A 267 -8.53 4.85 9.95
N GLY A 268 -9.26 4.10 9.12
CA GLY A 268 -9.70 4.53 7.78
C GLY A 268 -8.64 4.42 6.68
N ALA A 269 -7.45 3.89 6.96
CA ALA A 269 -6.40 3.64 5.97
C ALA A 269 -6.02 2.15 5.89
N PRO A 270 -5.50 1.66 4.74
CA PRO A 270 -4.89 0.34 4.68
C PRO A 270 -3.80 0.22 5.75
N ALA A 271 -3.82 -0.85 6.52
CA ALA A 271 -2.84 -1.09 7.57
C ALA A 271 -1.47 -1.45 6.96
N ALA A 272 -0.39 -0.95 7.53
CA ALA A 272 0.93 -1.52 7.33
C ALA A 272 0.95 -2.98 7.83
N THR A 273 1.07 -3.94 6.90
CA THR A 273 1.02 -5.38 7.17
C THR A 273 2.36 -6.05 6.89
N PHE A 274 3.36 -5.73 7.71
CA PHE A 274 4.65 -6.45 7.67
C PHE A 274 4.47 -7.92 8.02
N TYR A 275 5.36 -8.76 7.50
CA TYR A 275 5.37 -10.20 7.74
C TYR A 275 6.81 -10.71 7.68
N ASP A 276 7.09 -11.81 8.35
CA ASP A 276 8.40 -12.44 8.38
C ASP A 276 8.33 -13.98 8.37
N GLN A 277 9.47 -14.62 8.13
CA GLN A 277 9.53 -16.08 8.02
C GLN A 277 9.24 -16.76 9.37
N ASN A 278 9.87 -16.26 10.44
CA ASN A 278 9.76 -16.84 11.77
C ASN A 278 10.15 -15.81 12.84
N CYS A 279 9.22 -15.45 13.72
CA CYS A 279 9.45 -14.45 14.76
C CYS A 279 10.33 -14.96 15.92
N GLY A 280 10.62 -16.26 16.01
CA GLY A 280 11.40 -16.83 17.12
C GLY A 280 10.63 -16.90 18.44
N GLY A 281 9.30 -16.90 18.38
CA GLY A 281 8.39 -17.04 19.54
C GLY A 281 7.85 -15.74 20.12
N THR A 282 8.33 -14.58 19.66
CA THR A 282 7.82 -13.26 20.06
C THR A 282 7.75 -12.35 18.84
N VAL A 283 6.55 -11.86 18.53
CA VAL A 283 6.35 -10.76 17.58
C VAL A 283 6.84 -9.47 18.24
N ALA A 284 7.66 -8.71 17.52
CA ALA A 284 8.20 -7.41 17.91
C ALA A 284 7.23 -6.29 17.55
N ALA A 285 7.26 -5.21 18.33
CA ALA A 285 6.56 -3.99 17.98
C ALA A 285 7.23 -3.29 16.77
N ALA A 286 6.46 -2.57 15.97
CA ALA A 286 6.99 -1.90 14.78
C ALA A 286 8.13 -0.91 15.09
N HIS A 287 8.06 -0.18 16.20
CA HIS A 287 9.07 0.80 16.59
C HIS A 287 10.44 0.17 16.93
N GLU A 288 10.49 -1.13 17.20
CA GLU A 288 11.74 -1.84 17.46
C GLU A 288 12.59 -2.00 16.18
N ALA A 289 11.92 -2.13 15.02
CA ALA A 289 12.57 -2.20 13.71
C ALA A 289 12.59 -0.82 13.01
N TRP A 290 11.54 -0.03 13.17
CA TRP A 290 11.32 1.26 12.51
C TRP A 290 10.81 2.31 13.53
N PRO A 291 11.71 3.04 14.22
CA PRO A 291 11.35 3.91 15.34
C PRO A 291 10.31 5.00 15.05
N THR A 292 10.20 5.45 13.80
CA THR A 292 9.27 6.51 13.38
C THR A 292 7.91 5.98 12.91
N MET A 293 7.72 4.66 12.90
CA MET A 293 6.51 4.05 12.36
C MET A 293 5.33 4.18 13.33
N GLN A 294 4.27 4.81 12.84
CA GLN A 294 3.00 4.95 13.57
C GLN A 294 2.06 3.81 13.19
N ALA A 295 2.22 2.66 13.85
CA ALA A 295 1.36 1.49 13.68
C ALA A 295 1.05 0.86 15.04
N PRO A 296 0.14 1.44 15.85
CA PRO A 296 -0.10 1.00 17.22
C PRO A 296 -0.66 -0.43 17.34
N TYR A 297 -1.26 -0.95 16.27
CA TYR A 297 -1.69 -2.34 16.17
C TYR A 297 -0.54 -3.33 15.95
N LEU A 298 0.64 -2.88 15.48
CA LEU A 298 1.86 -3.69 15.38
C LEU A 298 2.61 -3.65 16.71
N LYS A 299 2.04 -4.29 17.72
CA LYS A 299 2.57 -4.36 19.08
C LYS A 299 3.37 -5.64 19.31
N GLN A 300 4.23 -5.60 20.33
CA GLN A 300 4.92 -6.78 20.80
C GLN A 300 3.91 -7.76 21.40
N GLN A 301 4.03 -9.05 21.06
CA GLN A 301 3.22 -10.12 21.66
C GLN A 301 3.93 -11.46 21.59
N ALA A 302 3.63 -12.36 22.54
CA ALA A 302 4.07 -13.74 22.47
C ALA A 302 3.41 -14.46 21.30
N ASP A 303 4.16 -15.31 20.62
CA ASP A 303 3.67 -16.17 19.54
C ASP A 303 3.90 -17.64 19.90
N PRO A 304 2.97 -18.25 20.66
CA PRO A 304 3.10 -19.63 21.06
C PRO A 304 2.92 -20.60 19.88
N TYR A 305 2.29 -20.16 18.79
CA TYR A 305 2.12 -20.95 17.57
C TYR A 305 3.46 -21.09 16.83
N CYS A 306 4.25 -20.02 16.75
CA CYS A 306 5.61 -20.07 16.21
C CYS A 306 6.52 -21.05 17.00
N LEU A 307 6.35 -21.14 18.32
CA LEU A 307 7.12 -22.05 19.17
C LEU A 307 6.66 -23.51 19.04
N ARG A 308 5.37 -23.77 18.86
CA ARG A 308 4.83 -25.12 18.68
C ARG A 308 5.06 -25.69 17.28
N GLY A 309 5.03 -24.82 16.27
CA GLY A 309 5.18 -25.21 14.87
C GLY A 309 6.61 -25.57 14.51
N THR A 310 7.27 -24.72 13.73
CA THR A 310 8.67 -24.95 13.30
C THR A 310 9.61 -23.94 13.96
N PRO A 311 10.07 -24.18 15.21
CA PRO A 311 11.16 -23.41 15.79
C PRO A 311 12.37 -23.36 14.85
N LEU A 312 13.00 -22.19 14.77
CA LEU A 312 14.13 -21.98 13.86
C LEU A 312 15.37 -21.51 14.64
N PRO A 313 16.01 -22.39 15.45
CA PRO A 313 17.31 -22.09 16.02
C PRO A 313 18.37 -22.11 14.91
N TRP A 314 19.38 -21.25 15.04
CA TRP A 314 20.50 -21.18 14.10
C TRP A 314 21.79 -20.79 14.80
N LYS A 315 22.91 -21.25 14.24
CA LYS A 315 24.26 -20.88 14.68
C LYS A 315 25.11 -20.55 13.45
N ALA A 316 25.86 -19.45 13.52
CA ALA A 316 26.77 -19.03 12.46
C ALA A 316 28.09 -18.54 13.06
N GLY A 317 29.19 -18.84 12.40
CA GLY A 317 30.51 -18.32 12.75
C GLY A 317 31.07 -17.51 11.60
N LEU A 318 31.58 -16.31 11.87
CA LEU A 318 32.25 -15.47 10.89
C LEU A 318 33.70 -15.23 11.29
N GLU A 319 34.59 -15.20 10.28
CA GLU A 319 35.94 -14.69 10.49
C GLU A 319 35.91 -13.19 10.74
N ARG A 320 36.83 -12.69 11.58
CA ARG A 320 36.95 -11.25 11.86
C ARG A 320 37.10 -10.42 10.59
N SER A 321 37.95 -10.87 9.67
CA SER A 321 38.19 -10.19 8.39
C SER A 321 36.94 -10.10 7.52
N GLN A 322 36.10 -11.14 7.50
CA GLN A 322 34.84 -11.16 6.76
C GLN A 322 33.84 -10.16 7.33
N LEU A 323 33.70 -10.14 8.67
CA LEU A 323 32.83 -9.20 9.36
C LEU A 323 33.25 -7.75 9.06
N GLU A 324 34.53 -7.43 9.24
CA GLU A 324 35.05 -6.09 9.01
C GLU A 324 34.88 -5.64 7.56
N ALA A 325 35.14 -6.53 6.59
CA ALA A 325 34.92 -6.23 5.18
C ALA A 325 33.44 -5.90 4.90
N ALA A 326 32.51 -6.67 5.46
CA ALA A 326 31.08 -6.43 5.30
C ALA A 326 30.65 -5.08 5.92
N LEU A 327 31.15 -4.74 7.11
CA LEU A 327 30.85 -3.46 7.77
C LEU A 327 31.43 -2.27 7.00
N ARG A 328 32.67 -2.37 6.50
CA ARG A 328 33.29 -1.33 5.66
C ARG A 328 32.52 -1.13 4.36
N ALA A 329 32.11 -2.21 3.69
CA ALA A 329 31.32 -2.14 2.46
C ALA A 329 29.95 -1.46 2.67
N ALA A 330 29.37 -1.59 3.87
CA ALA A 330 28.14 -0.90 4.26
C ALA A 330 28.37 0.54 4.78
N GLY A 331 29.61 1.03 4.83
CA GLY A 331 29.96 2.36 5.34
C GLY A 331 29.77 2.51 6.85
N LEU A 332 29.71 1.40 7.60
CA LEU A 332 29.52 1.43 9.05
C LEU A 332 30.84 1.76 9.75
N LYS A 333 30.76 2.65 10.74
CA LYS A 333 31.91 3.05 11.56
C LYS A 333 32.09 2.06 12.71
N PHE A 334 33.29 1.53 12.83
CA PHE A 334 33.75 0.68 13.93
C PHE A 334 35.27 0.92 14.10
N PRO A 335 35.87 0.58 15.25
CA PRO A 335 37.24 0.98 15.53
C PRO A 335 38.21 0.11 14.75
N GLU A 336 39.35 0.69 14.33
CA GLU A 336 40.38 -0.03 13.54
C GLU A 336 40.97 -1.23 14.29
N SER A 337 41.09 -1.12 15.62
CA SER A 337 41.50 -2.21 16.50
C SER A 337 40.43 -2.44 17.57
N TRP A 338 40.02 -3.70 17.75
CA TRP A 338 39.05 -4.10 18.76
C TRP A 338 39.33 -5.50 19.29
N ASN A 339 38.97 -5.75 20.54
CA ASN A 339 39.16 -7.04 21.22
C ASN A 339 37.85 -7.62 21.78
N SER A 340 36.74 -6.91 21.63
CA SER A 340 35.44 -7.37 22.11
C SER A 340 34.30 -6.82 21.25
N LEU A 341 33.33 -7.69 20.96
CA LEU A 341 32.04 -7.38 20.37
C LEU A 341 30.95 -7.95 21.26
N GLN A 342 30.04 -7.10 21.74
CA GLN A 342 28.97 -7.49 22.66
C GLN A 342 27.65 -6.83 22.28
N VAL A 343 26.53 -7.41 22.71
CA VAL A 343 25.23 -6.76 22.68
C VAL A 343 25.19 -5.67 23.75
N ALA A 344 24.93 -4.43 23.36
CA ALA A 344 24.86 -3.30 24.27
C ALA A 344 23.44 -3.08 24.80
N SER A 345 22.42 -3.30 23.97
CA SER A 345 21.03 -3.17 24.37
C SER A 345 20.11 -4.04 23.53
N ARG A 346 19.00 -4.46 24.14
CA ARG A 346 17.93 -5.25 23.51
C ARG A 346 16.60 -4.51 23.57
N SER A 347 15.71 -4.85 22.66
CA SER A 347 14.31 -4.43 22.70
C SER A 347 13.52 -5.25 23.71
N SER A 348 12.25 -4.89 23.94
CA SER A 348 11.33 -5.67 24.79
C SER A 348 11.04 -7.07 24.23
N SER A 349 11.13 -7.25 22.91
CA SER A 349 11.06 -8.57 22.28
C SER A 349 12.38 -9.37 22.34
N GLY A 350 13.43 -8.84 22.98
CA GLY A 350 14.74 -9.48 23.12
C GLY A 350 15.67 -9.31 21.91
N ARG A 351 15.28 -8.54 20.88
CA ARG A 351 16.11 -8.32 19.69
C ARG A 351 17.24 -7.33 19.97
N VAL A 352 18.38 -7.54 19.34
CA VAL A 352 19.56 -6.68 19.43
C VAL A 352 19.26 -5.34 18.77
N LEU A 353 19.19 -4.28 19.58
CA LEU A 353 19.06 -2.91 19.09
C LEU A 353 20.42 -2.29 18.78
N LYS A 354 21.43 -2.61 19.60
CA LYS A 354 22.75 -2.00 19.52
C LYS A 354 23.84 -3.01 19.89
N LEU A 355 24.91 -3.06 19.10
CA LEU A 355 26.15 -3.73 19.45
C LEU A 355 27.20 -2.71 19.87
N THR A 356 28.14 -3.14 20.70
CA THR A 356 29.31 -2.37 21.10
C THR A 356 30.61 -3.06 20.70
N PHE A 357 31.46 -2.31 20.03
CA PHE A 357 32.87 -2.63 19.82
C PHE A 357 33.69 -1.96 20.92
N ARG A 358 34.58 -2.73 21.55
CA ARG A 358 35.55 -2.21 22.52
C ARG A 358 36.97 -2.38 21.99
N SER A 359 37.75 -1.32 22.16
CA SER A 359 39.17 -1.26 21.86
C SER A 359 39.98 -1.21 23.16
N PRO A 360 41.25 -1.65 23.17
CA PRO A 360 42.08 -1.58 24.37
C PRO A 360 42.27 -0.17 24.95
N SER A 361 42.26 0.86 24.11
CA SER A 361 42.63 2.24 24.48
C SER A 361 41.64 3.32 24.02
N GLY A 362 40.43 2.93 23.59
CA GLY A 362 39.44 3.86 23.01
C GLY A 362 38.05 3.76 23.65
N PRO A 363 37.19 4.77 23.48
CA PRO A 363 35.82 4.71 23.96
C PRO A 363 35.03 3.62 23.22
N PRO A 364 33.99 3.04 23.84
CA PRO A 364 33.11 2.08 23.18
C PRO A 364 32.47 2.73 21.95
N GLN A 365 32.52 2.03 20.82
CA GLN A 365 31.81 2.43 19.61
C GLN A 365 30.59 1.55 19.42
N PHE A 366 29.52 2.14 18.88
CA PHE A 366 28.24 1.44 18.78
C PHE A 366 27.74 1.36 17.34
N VAL A 367 27.11 0.23 17.03
CA VAL A 367 26.47 -0.02 15.74
C VAL A 367 25.04 -0.47 15.99
N SER A 368 24.09 0.01 15.17
CA SER A 368 22.71 -0.49 15.18
C SER A 368 22.68 -1.99 14.84
N GLY A 369 21.91 -2.77 15.60
CA GLY A 369 21.73 -4.20 15.36
C GLY A 369 21.23 -4.49 13.95
N SER A 370 20.20 -3.75 13.51
CA SER A 370 19.66 -3.90 12.17
C SER A 370 20.71 -3.56 11.11
N SER A 371 21.38 -2.40 11.19
CA SER A 371 22.42 -2.02 10.22
C SER A 371 23.55 -3.05 10.15
N PHE A 372 23.95 -3.60 11.30
CA PHE A 372 24.96 -4.67 11.39
C PHE A 372 24.50 -5.93 10.66
N ARG A 373 23.26 -6.40 10.91
CA ARG A 373 22.68 -7.56 10.21
C ARG A 373 22.58 -7.33 8.70
N PHE A 374 22.12 -6.15 8.28
CA PHE A 374 22.00 -5.78 6.86
C PHE A 374 23.36 -5.76 6.16
N ALA A 375 24.42 -5.27 6.82
CA ALA A 375 25.77 -5.27 6.26
C ALA A 375 26.27 -6.69 5.99
N ILE A 376 26.11 -7.59 6.96
CA ILE A 376 26.46 -9.01 6.81
C ILE A 376 25.60 -9.65 5.73
N GLY A 377 24.28 -9.45 5.75
CA GLY A 377 23.35 -10.05 4.80
C GLY A 377 23.65 -9.69 3.34
N ARG A 378 23.95 -8.41 3.06
CA ARG A 378 24.30 -7.92 1.72
C ARG A 378 25.65 -8.45 1.22
N SER A 379 26.62 -8.60 2.12
CA SER A 379 27.99 -8.99 1.73
C SER A 379 28.23 -10.51 1.75
N LEU A 380 27.58 -11.24 2.65
CA LEU A 380 27.87 -12.65 2.97
C LEU A 380 26.64 -13.56 2.89
N GLY A 381 25.47 -12.99 2.57
CA GLY A 381 24.20 -13.70 2.43
C GLY A 381 23.36 -13.70 3.72
N TRP A 382 22.03 -13.75 3.53
CA TRP A 382 21.03 -13.66 4.60
C TRP A 382 20.96 -14.88 5.52
N ASN A 383 21.66 -15.96 5.19
CA ASN A 383 21.72 -17.17 6.00
C ASN A 383 22.70 -17.10 7.17
N GLN A 384 23.58 -16.09 7.22
CA GLN A 384 24.58 -15.95 8.29
C GLN A 384 23.94 -15.43 9.58
N VAL A 385 23.28 -14.27 9.52
CA VAL A 385 22.58 -13.66 10.67
C VAL A 385 21.12 -13.47 10.26
N ARG A 386 20.29 -14.46 10.61
CA ARG A 386 18.93 -14.61 10.07
C ARG A 386 17.92 -13.64 10.67
N SER A 387 18.12 -13.24 11.92
CA SER A 387 17.27 -12.30 12.67
C SER A 387 18.13 -11.44 13.59
N ASP A 388 17.53 -10.43 14.21
CA ASP A 388 18.17 -9.67 15.30
C ASP A 388 17.97 -10.35 16.68
N LEU A 389 17.43 -11.57 16.75
CA LEU A 389 17.25 -12.33 17.99
C LEU A 389 18.39 -13.35 18.16
N TYR A 390 19.54 -12.86 18.62
CA TYR A 390 20.73 -13.69 18.83
C TYR A 390 21.58 -13.24 20.02
N GLU A 391 22.45 -14.15 20.45
CA GLU A 391 23.65 -13.88 21.25
C GLU A 391 24.88 -13.87 20.35
N VAL A 392 25.89 -13.07 20.72
CA VAL A 392 27.18 -13.00 20.04
C VAL A 392 28.31 -13.25 21.03
N ALA A 393 29.25 -14.11 20.64
CA ALA A 393 30.44 -14.43 21.40
C ALA A 393 31.67 -14.44 20.49
N MET A 394 32.85 -14.21 21.08
CA MET A 394 34.11 -14.46 20.38
C MET A 394 34.70 -15.78 20.87
N GLU A 395 34.83 -16.75 19.97
CA GLU A 395 35.32 -18.10 20.27
C GLU A 395 36.47 -18.44 19.30
N ASN A 396 37.66 -18.77 19.83
CA ASN A 396 38.82 -19.18 19.03
C ASN A 396 39.17 -18.24 17.86
N GLY A 397 39.08 -16.92 18.09
CA GLY A 397 39.36 -15.90 17.07
C GLY A 397 38.22 -15.63 16.08
N ARG A 398 37.09 -16.35 16.19
CA ARG A 398 35.90 -16.17 15.35
C ARG A 398 34.78 -15.47 16.11
N ILE A 399 33.86 -14.85 15.36
CA ILE A 399 32.64 -14.26 15.89
C ILE A 399 31.52 -15.27 15.70
N VAL A 400 30.96 -15.76 16.79
CA VAL A 400 29.93 -16.79 16.80
C VAL A 400 28.59 -16.18 17.21
N PHE A 401 27.59 -16.38 16.37
CA PHE A 401 26.21 -15.98 16.59
C PHE A 401 25.37 -17.23 16.87
N THR A 402 24.54 -17.18 17.92
CA THR A 402 23.53 -18.21 18.21
C THR A 402 22.19 -17.52 18.39
N GLY A 403 21.21 -17.85 17.55
CA GLY A 403 19.95 -17.13 17.52
C GLY A 403 18.75 -17.97 17.13
N HIS A 404 17.60 -17.29 17.05
CA HIS A 404 16.31 -17.88 16.74
C HIS A 404 15.56 -17.03 15.71
N GLY A 405 14.67 -17.66 14.95
CA GLY A 405 13.82 -16.98 13.98
C GLY A 405 14.58 -16.48 12.74
N ALA A 406 13.82 -15.91 11.80
CA ALA A 406 14.33 -15.38 10.54
C ALA A 406 13.44 -14.21 10.08
N GLY A 407 14.07 -13.06 9.87
CA GLY A 407 13.39 -11.80 9.53
C GLY A 407 13.37 -10.80 10.68
N HIS A 408 12.53 -9.77 10.54
CA HIS A 408 12.47 -8.62 11.46
C HIS A 408 11.55 -8.86 12.67
N GLY A 409 10.68 -9.86 12.66
CA GLY A 409 9.81 -10.20 13.79
C GLY A 409 8.53 -9.39 13.91
N VAL A 410 8.18 -8.53 12.96
CA VAL A 410 7.06 -7.57 13.10
C VAL A 410 5.87 -8.02 12.25
N GLY A 411 4.67 -8.01 12.84
CA GLY A 411 3.44 -8.40 12.14
C GLY A 411 3.30 -9.92 12.01
N LEU A 412 2.90 -10.41 10.84
CA LEU A 412 2.56 -11.82 10.65
C LEU A 412 3.82 -12.70 10.58
N CYS A 413 3.93 -13.65 11.52
CA CYS A 413 4.93 -14.71 11.49
C CYS A 413 4.42 -15.87 10.63
N GLN A 414 5.11 -16.19 9.54
CA GLN A 414 4.69 -17.27 8.64
C GLN A 414 4.66 -18.62 9.37
N ALA A 415 5.72 -18.98 10.10
CA ALA A 415 5.74 -20.24 10.83
C ALA A 415 4.57 -20.37 11.83
N GLY A 416 4.22 -19.29 12.52
CA GLY A 416 3.10 -19.30 13.47
C GLY A 416 1.73 -19.27 12.78
N ALA A 417 1.56 -18.53 11.68
CA ALA A 417 0.34 -18.52 10.88
C ALA A 417 0.03 -19.90 10.27
N GLU A 418 1.06 -20.62 9.80
CA GLU A 418 0.92 -22.00 9.33
C GLU A 418 0.47 -22.93 10.45
N GLU A 419 1.06 -22.79 11.64
CA GLU A 419 0.70 -23.61 12.79
C GLU A 419 -0.72 -23.32 13.29
N MET A 420 -1.12 -22.04 13.35
CA MET A 420 -2.51 -21.66 13.62
C MET A 420 -3.48 -22.34 12.65
N ALA A 421 -3.16 -22.34 11.34
CA ALA A 421 -3.98 -22.99 10.34
C ALA A 421 -4.06 -24.52 10.53
N LYS A 422 -2.95 -25.17 10.91
CA LYS A 422 -2.92 -26.61 11.26
C LYS A 422 -3.76 -26.93 12.50
N GLU A 423 -3.79 -26.01 13.46
CA GLU A 423 -4.66 -26.08 14.65
C GLU A 423 -6.13 -25.73 14.34
N GLY A 424 -6.49 -25.53 13.07
CA GLY A 424 -7.87 -25.33 12.61
C GLY A 424 -8.36 -23.88 12.64
N LYS A 425 -7.46 -22.91 12.84
CA LYS A 425 -7.80 -21.48 12.81
C LYS A 425 -8.07 -21.00 11.39
N GLY A 426 -9.15 -20.25 11.21
CA GLY A 426 -9.46 -19.60 9.95
C GLY A 426 -8.55 -18.39 9.69
N TYR A 427 -8.39 -17.99 8.42
CA TYR A 427 -7.51 -16.87 8.05
C TYR A 427 -7.86 -15.54 8.76
N ARG A 428 -9.14 -15.34 9.08
CA ARG A 428 -9.61 -14.16 9.84
C ARG A 428 -9.07 -14.16 11.28
N GLU A 429 -9.04 -15.31 11.94
CA GLU A 429 -8.46 -15.45 13.28
C GLU A 429 -6.95 -15.25 13.26
N ILE A 430 -6.27 -15.78 12.23
CA ILE A 430 -4.82 -15.59 12.02
C ILE A 430 -4.49 -14.11 11.88
N LEU A 431 -5.22 -13.39 11.00
CA LEU A 431 -5.03 -11.96 10.80
C LEU A 431 -5.34 -11.14 12.05
N ALA A 432 -6.42 -11.47 12.77
CA ALA A 432 -6.76 -10.78 14.01
C ALA A 432 -5.72 -10.98 15.12
N PHE A 433 -5.04 -12.14 15.14
CA PHE A 433 -3.94 -12.39 16.05
C PHE A 433 -2.72 -11.54 15.73
N TYR A 434 -2.27 -11.49 14.46
CA TYR A 434 -1.05 -10.77 14.07
C TYR A 434 -1.21 -9.26 13.87
N TYR A 435 -2.43 -8.81 13.57
CA TYR A 435 -2.75 -7.40 13.34
C TYR A 435 -3.95 -6.96 14.21
N PRO A 436 -3.82 -7.02 15.55
CA PRO A 436 -4.92 -6.79 16.47
C PRO A 436 -5.45 -5.35 16.38
N GLY A 437 -6.77 -5.19 16.33
CA GLY A 437 -7.42 -3.88 16.19
C GLY A 437 -7.53 -3.40 14.74
N THR A 438 -6.99 -4.14 13.76
CA THR A 438 -7.32 -3.92 12.35
C THR A 438 -8.66 -4.57 12.00
N SER A 439 -9.32 -4.06 10.96
CA SER A 439 -10.57 -4.60 10.42
C SER A 439 -10.35 -5.21 9.06
N LEU A 440 -10.74 -6.48 8.88
CA LEU A 440 -10.71 -7.16 7.59
C LEU A 440 -11.93 -6.78 6.74
N ARG A 441 -11.72 -6.10 5.61
CA ARG A 441 -12.80 -5.60 4.73
C ARG A 441 -12.37 -5.59 3.27
N ALA A 442 -13.32 -5.81 2.36
CA ALA A 442 -13.09 -5.59 0.93
C ALA A 442 -13.01 -4.08 0.62
N ASP A 443 -12.16 -3.68 -0.34
CA ASP A 443 -12.08 -2.28 -0.78
C ASP A 443 -13.46 -1.75 -1.23
N SER A 444 -13.93 -0.66 -0.61
CA SER A 444 -15.18 0.03 -0.95
C SER A 444 -15.27 0.51 -2.41
N ARG A 445 -14.14 0.53 -3.13
CA ARG A 445 -14.09 0.82 -4.57
C ARG A 445 -14.63 -0.31 -5.45
N GLU A 446 -14.79 -1.52 -4.93
CA GLU A 446 -15.39 -2.67 -5.63
C GLU A 446 -16.90 -2.82 -5.37
N LEU A 447 -17.53 -1.89 -4.66
CA LEU A 447 -18.98 -1.84 -4.51
C LEU A 447 -19.60 -1.61 -5.90
N GLY A 448 -20.62 -2.38 -6.28
CA GLY A 448 -21.31 -2.27 -7.57
C GLY A 448 -22.06 -0.95 -7.73
N TRP A 449 -21.32 0.15 -7.89
CA TRP A 449 -21.84 1.51 -7.96
C TRP A 449 -22.69 1.69 -9.20
N GLN A 450 -23.91 2.18 -8.99
CA GLN A 450 -24.83 2.58 -10.02
C GLN A 450 -25.04 4.08 -9.94
N LYS A 451 -25.36 4.67 -11.09
CA LYS A 451 -25.47 6.11 -11.25
C LYS A 451 -26.86 6.50 -11.75
N ARG A 452 -27.45 7.52 -11.13
CA ARG A 452 -28.65 8.23 -11.62
C ARG A 452 -28.34 9.70 -11.78
N GLU A 453 -29.00 10.35 -12.73
CA GLU A 453 -28.80 11.77 -13.02
C GLU A 453 -30.13 12.54 -13.00
N SER A 454 -30.05 13.80 -12.57
CA SER A 454 -31.06 14.85 -12.76
C SER A 454 -30.39 16.10 -13.32
N GLU A 455 -31.12 17.21 -13.46
CA GLU A 455 -30.57 18.50 -13.93
C GLU A 455 -29.41 18.97 -13.03
N ASN A 456 -29.64 19.03 -11.72
CA ASN A 456 -28.68 19.61 -10.75
C ASN A 456 -27.85 18.57 -9.98
N PHE A 457 -28.22 17.28 -10.04
CA PHE A 457 -27.57 16.23 -9.24
C PHE A 457 -27.15 15.00 -10.03
N GLU A 458 -26.06 14.39 -9.57
CA GLU A 458 -25.65 13.03 -9.91
C GLU A 458 -25.67 12.18 -8.63
N LEU A 459 -26.50 11.13 -8.59
CA LEU A 459 -26.56 10.18 -7.47
C LEU A 459 -25.70 8.96 -7.80
N LEU A 460 -24.72 8.66 -6.95
CA LEU A 460 -23.90 7.45 -6.99
C LEU A 460 -24.22 6.59 -5.76
N SER A 461 -24.81 5.42 -5.96
CA SER A 461 -25.21 4.48 -4.90
C SER A 461 -25.14 3.03 -5.38
N THR A 462 -25.04 2.07 -4.46
CA THR A 462 -25.23 0.64 -4.77
C THR A 462 -26.70 0.23 -4.87
N GLN A 463 -27.62 1.07 -4.37
CA GLN A 463 -29.08 0.85 -4.35
C GLN A 463 -29.82 2.13 -4.80
N PRO A 464 -29.58 2.63 -6.02
CA PRO A 464 -30.05 3.94 -6.46
C PRO A 464 -31.58 4.07 -6.53
N ASP A 465 -32.30 2.95 -6.60
CA ASP A 465 -33.77 2.93 -6.61
C ASP A 465 -34.33 3.23 -5.22
N GLN A 466 -33.70 2.70 -4.17
CA GLN A 466 -34.07 3.00 -2.79
C GLN A 466 -33.63 4.41 -2.37
N ASP A 467 -32.51 4.87 -2.93
CA ASP A 467 -31.98 6.21 -2.65
C ASP A 467 -32.55 7.30 -3.57
N ALA A 468 -33.48 6.97 -4.47
CA ALA A 468 -33.98 7.90 -5.49
C ALA A 468 -34.63 9.16 -4.88
N GLU A 469 -35.32 9.01 -3.74
CA GLU A 469 -35.96 10.12 -3.00
C GLU A 469 -34.94 11.19 -2.55
N LEU A 470 -33.67 10.82 -2.37
CA LEU A 470 -32.62 11.73 -1.95
C LEU A 470 -32.48 12.92 -2.89
N MET A 471 -32.61 12.70 -4.22
CA MET A 471 -32.46 13.78 -5.20
C MET A 471 -33.60 14.80 -5.08
N THR A 472 -34.82 14.36 -4.77
CA THR A 472 -35.96 15.26 -4.54
C THR A 472 -35.77 16.09 -3.27
N SER A 473 -35.37 15.46 -2.16
CA SER A 473 -35.06 16.17 -0.92
C SER A 473 -33.90 17.16 -1.12
N ALA A 474 -32.81 16.73 -1.77
CA ALA A 474 -31.65 17.56 -2.08
C ALA A 474 -32.02 18.79 -2.93
N GLN A 475 -32.86 18.61 -3.96
CA GLN A 475 -33.34 19.72 -4.78
C GLN A 475 -34.16 20.71 -3.98
N SER A 476 -35.08 20.24 -3.13
CA SER A 476 -35.91 21.11 -2.30
C SER A 476 -35.07 21.93 -1.32
N ILE A 477 -34.13 21.29 -0.62
CA ILE A 477 -33.23 21.93 0.35
C ILE A 477 -32.31 22.94 -0.34
N LEU A 478 -31.69 22.57 -1.45
CA LEU A 478 -30.81 23.48 -2.19
C LEU A 478 -31.60 24.71 -2.69
N SER A 479 -32.75 24.50 -3.33
CA SER A 479 -33.59 25.62 -3.81
C SER A 479 -33.99 26.59 -2.69
N ALA A 480 -34.34 26.07 -1.51
CA ALA A 480 -34.68 26.89 -0.35
C ALA A 480 -33.46 27.70 0.14
N LEU A 481 -32.30 27.06 0.27
CA LEU A 481 -31.07 27.70 0.74
C LEU A 481 -30.55 28.75 -0.27
N GLU A 482 -30.64 28.47 -1.56
CA GLU A 482 -30.31 29.42 -2.63
C GLU A 482 -31.24 30.64 -2.60
N SER A 483 -32.53 30.43 -2.35
CA SER A 483 -33.51 31.52 -2.22
C SER A 483 -33.28 32.36 -0.96
N GLU A 484 -32.91 31.74 0.15
CA GLU A 484 -32.64 32.42 1.43
C GLU A 484 -31.36 33.26 1.38
N LEU A 485 -30.34 32.79 0.64
CA LEU A 485 -29.04 33.46 0.53
C LEU A 485 -28.90 34.35 -0.70
N GLY A 486 -29.79 34.23 -1.69
CA GLY A 486 -29.66 34.88 -2.99
C GLY A 486 -28.45 34.36 -3.80
N TRP A 487 -27.98 33.16 -3.49
CA TRP A 487 -26.78 32.56 -4.04
C TRP A 487 -27.13 31.33 -4.87
N LYS A 488 -26.42 31.12 -5.98
CA LYS A 488 -26.58 29.95 -6.85
C LYS A 488 -25.31 29.10 -6.89
N LEU A 489 -25.48 27.78 -7.00
CA LEU A 489 -24.42 26.85 -7.40
C LEU A 489 -24.34 26.77 -8.92
N ASN A 490 -23.13 26.87 -9.46
CA ASN A 490 -22.89 26.86 -10.91
C ASN A 490 -22.44 25.49 -11.44
N SER A 491 -22.48 24.46 -10.60
CA SER A 491 -22.00 23.12 -10.93
C SER A 491 -22.96 22.05 -10.43
N LYS A 492 -23.12 21.00 -11.24
CA LYS A 492 -23.84 19.77 -10.85
C LYS A 492 -23.22 19.18 -9.58
N THR A 493 -24.03 18.90 -8.57
CA THR A 493 -23.56 18.32 -7.31
C THR A 493 -23.66 16.80 -7.36
N ARG A 494 -22.58 16.10 -7.00
CA ARG A 494 -22.57 14.64 -6.89
C ARG A 494 -22.92 14.21 -5.47
N LEU A 495 -24.00 13.49 -5.30
CA LEU A 495 -24.41 12.85 -4.05
C LEU A 495 -23.93 11.41 -4.07
N LYS A 496 -23.05 11.02 -3.15
CA LYS A 496 -22.53 9.65 -3.05
C LYS A 496 -23.03 9.00 -1.75
N VAL A 497 -23.93 8.03 -1.87
CA VAL A 497 -24.51 7.32 -0.72
C VAL A 497 -23.82 5.98 -0.55
N TYR A 498 -23.18 5.79 0.60
CA TYR A 498 -22.49 4.54 0.91
C TYR A 498 -23.45 3.50 1.48
N PRO A 499 -23.34 2.22 1.11
CA PRO A 499 -24.27 1.17 1.54
C PRO A 499 -24.20 0.85 3.03
N THR A 500 -23.04 1.06 3.64
CA THR A 500 -22.80 0.81 5.07
C THR A 500 -22.02 1.97 5.69
N LEU A 501 -22.15 2.12 7.01
CA LEU A 501 -21.37 3.10 7.77
C LEU A 501 -19.86 2.85 7.60
N ASP A 502 -19.48 1.58 7.53
CA ASP A 502 -18.10 1.17 7.32
C ASP A 502 -17.57 1.60 5.94
N ALA A 503 -18.33 1.35 4.86
CA ALA A 503 -17.94 1.79 3.52
C ALA A 503 -17.79 3.32 3.42
N TYR A 504 -18.64 4.07 4.13
CA TYR A 504 -18.54 5.53 4.24
C TYR A 504 -17.22 5.95 4.90
N ARG A 505 -16.91 5.41 6.07
CA ARG A 505 -15.68 5.71 6.81
C ARG A 505 -14.43 5.35 5.99
N ASP A 506 -14.44 4.18 5.37
CA ASP A 506 -13.30 3.66 4.60
C ASP A 506 -12.99 4.51 3.36
N ALA A 507 -14.02 5.05 2.70
CA ALA A 507 -13.82 5.82 1.48
C ALA A 507 -13.60 7.32 1.70
N THR A 508 -14.05 7.86 2.83
CA THR A 508 -13.95 9.29 3.14
C THR A 508 -12.85 9.61 4.15
N GLY A 509 -12.38 8.62 4.91
CA GLY A 509 -11.48 8.80 6.06
C GLY A 509 -12.18 9.43 7.28
N GLN A 510 -13.49 9.71 7.19
CA GLN A 510 -14.23 10.38 8.25
C GLN A 510 -14.61 9.39 9.37
N PRO A 511 -14.64 9.81 10.64
CA PRO A 511 -15.13 8.99 11.73
C PRO A 511 -16.64 8.70 11.61
N GLY A 512 -17.10 7.57 12.17
CA GLY A 512 -18.48 7.09 12.01
C GLY A 512 -19.57 7.94 12.65
N TRP A 513 -19.21 8.98 13.39
CA TRP A 513 -20.16 9.98 13.91
C TRP A 513 -20.37 11.17 12.97
N ILE A 514 -19.53 11.36 11.94
CA ILE A 514 -19.72 12.40 10.91
C ILE A 514 -20.69 11.86 9.85
N ALA A 515 -21.85 12.50 9.72
CA ALA A 515 -22.96 12.04 8.90
C ALA A 515 -22.72 12.18 7.39
N ALA A 516 -22.00 13.23 6.99
CA ALA A 516 -21.64 13.51 5.62
C ALA A 516 -20.35 14.33 5.55
N PHE A 517 -19.76 14.40 4.36
CA PHE A 517 -18.57 15.18 4.11
C PHE A 517 -18.54 15.69 2.67
N THR A 518 -18.23 16.98 2.52
CA THR A 518 -18.15 17.66 1.22
C THR A 518 -16.70 17.85 0.78
N ARG A 519 -16.41 17.51 -0.48
CA ARG A 519 -15.14 17.83 -1.14
C ARG A 519 -15.37 18.23 -2.59
N GLY A 520 -15.00 19.46 -2.94
CA GLY A 520 -15.33 20.01 -4.26
C GLY A 520 -16.84 20.05 -4.43
N HIS A 521 -17.37 19.46 -5.50
CA HIS A 521 -18.81 19.35 -5.78
C HIS A 521 -19.41 18.01 -5.35
N VAL A 522 -18.71 17.23 -4.51
CA VAL A 522 -19.14 15.89 -4.09
C VAL A 522 -19.53 15.92 -2.62
N ILE A 523 -20.77 15.54 -2.32
CA ILE A 523 -21.26 15.27 -0.97
C ILE A 523 -21.27 13.75 -0.78
N SER A 524 -20.46 13.26 0.15
CA SER A 524 -20.42 11.86 0.55
C SER A 524 -21.29 11.66 1.79
N LEU A 525 -22.21 10.71 1.76
CA LEU A 525 -23.22 10.47 2.80
C LEU A 525 -23.05 9.07 3.41
N GLN A 526 -23.23 8.96 4.73
CA GLN A 526 -23.55 7.69 5.39
C GLN A 526 -24.78 7.03 4.75
N PRO A 527 -25.06 5.74 5.03
CA PRO A 527 -26.26 5.08 4.50
C PRO A 527 -27.52 5.89 4.78
N LEU A 528 -28.35 6.05 3.74
CA LEU A 528 -29.54 6.89 3.83
C LEU A 528 -30.49 6.42 4.93
N ALA A 529 -30.63 5.10 5.12
CA ALA A 529 -31.41 4.51 6.21
C ALA A 529 -30.91 4.95 7.59
N THR A 530 -29.59 5.02 7.80
CA THR A 530 -28.98 5.48 9.06
C THR A 530 -29.31 6.95 9.32
N LEU A 531 -29.20 7.80 8.29
CA LEU A 531 -29.50 9.23 8.40
C LEU A 531 -30.98 9.50 8.67
N LYS A 532 -31.87 8.74 8.01
CA LYS A 532 -33.32 8.78 8.23
C LYS A 532 -33.68 8.29 9.64
N GLN A 533 -33.11 7.18 10.10
CA GLN A 533 -33.35 6.62 11.44
C GLN A 533 -32.93 7.60 12.56
N LYS A 534 -31.82 8.32 12.37
CA LYS A 534 -31.35 9.35 13.30
C LYS A 534 -32.08 10.69 13.15
N ASN A 535 -33.00 10.81 12.19
CA ASN A 535 -33.71 12.04 11.84
C ASN A 535 -32.77 13.25 11.57
N VAL A 536 -31.63 13.00 10.92
CA VAL A 536 -30.59 14.02 10.66
C VAL A 536 -30.32 14.25 9.18
N LEU A 537 -31.04 13.57 8.28
CA LEU A 537 -30.79 13.67 6.84
C LEU A 537 -30.94 15.10 6.32
N GLU A 538 -32.05 15.76 6.63
CA GLU A 538 -32.35 17.10 6.13
C GLU A 538 -31.37 18.14 6.66
N SER A 539 -31.09 18.12 7.97
CA SER A 539 -30.10 19.02 8.58
C SER A 539 -28.69 18.78 8.03
N THR A 540 -28.31 17.52 7.82
CA THR A 540 -27.02 17.16 7.22
C THR A 540 -26.92 17.70 5.79
N LEU A 541 -27.92 17.45 4.93
CA LEU A 541 -27.91 17.98 3.56
C LEU A 541 -27.87 19.50 3.54
N ARG A 542 -28.66 20.17 4.39
CA ARG A 542 -28.65 21.64 4.47
C ARG A 542 -27.26 22.15 4.85
N HIS A 543 -26.59 21.50 5.80
CA HIS A 543 -25.22 21.81 6.21
C HIS A 543 -24.22 21.64 5.05
N GLU A 544 -24.22 20.49 4.37
CA GLU A 544 -23.32 20.21 3.25
C GLU A 544 -23.55 21.14 2.04
N PHE A 545 -24.80 21.54 1.76
CA PHE A 545 -25.07 22.57 0.75
C PHE A 545 -24.57 23.95 1.17
N GLY A 546 -24.60 24.26 2.46
CA GLY A 546 -23.94 25.44 3.02
C GLY A 546 -22.46 25.47 2.69
N HIS A 547 -21.74 24.35 2.88
CA HIS A 547 -20.34 24.24 2.47
C HIS A 547 -20.16 24.55 0.99
N LEU A 548 -20.94 23.93 0.09
CA LEU A 548 -20.81 24.18 -1.35
C LEU A 548 -21.00 25.66 -1.70
N LEU A 549 -21.99 26.32 -1.10
CA LEU A 549 -22.28 27.74 -1.36
C LEU A 549 -21.19 28.67 -0.80
N ILE A 550 -20.69 28.39 0.39
CA ILE A 550 -19.61 29.15 1.03
C ILE A 550 -18.29 28.95 0.28
N GLU A 551 -17.89 27.71 0.01
CA GLU A 551 -16.62 27.40 -0.66
C GLU A 551 -16.58 27.90 -2.11
N SER A 552 -17.74 28.02 -2.78
CA SER A 552 -17.79 28.62 -4.13
C SER A 552 -17.47 30.12 -4.17
N ARG A 553 -17.40 30.77 -3.00
CA ARG A 553 -17.19 32.22 -2.81
C ARG A 553 -15.96 32.52 -1.96
N ALA A 554 -15.57 31.60 -1.08
CA ALA A 554 -14.48 31.80 -0.14
C ALA A 554 -13.14 32.04 -0.84
N HIS A 555 -12.45 33.10 -0.43
CA HIS A 555 -11.07 33.34 -0.80
C HIS A 555 -10.17 32.26 -0.16
N PRO A 556 -9.10 31.78 -0.82
CA PRO A 556 -8.23 30.72 -0.29
C PRO A 556 -7.58 31.01 1.06
N SER A 557 -7.49 32.28 1.47
CA SER A 557 -6.93 32.69 2.78
C SER A 557 -7.98 32.77 3.90
N THR A 558 -9.25 32.50 3.61
CA THR A 558 -10.32 32.58 4.61
C THR A 558 -10.14 31.46 5.65
N PRO A 559 -10.03 31.78 6.96
CA PRO A 559 -9.84 30.77 8.00
C PRO A 559 -10.92 29.69 8.02
N LEU A 560 -10.58 28.48 8.47
CA LEU A 560 -11.52 27.36 8.51
C LEU A 560 -12.64 27.64 9.52
N TRP A 561 -12.32 28.12 10.72
CA TRP A 561 -13.30 28.49 11.74
C TRP A 561 -14.35 29.49 11.21
N PHE A 562 -13.94 30.42 10.35
CA PHE A 562 -14.83 31.43 9.79
C PHE A 562 -15.78 30.81 8.77
N ARG A 563 -15.26 29.97 7.87
CA ARG A 563 -16.06 29.23 6.88
C ARG A 563 -17.04 28.28 7.57
N GLU A 564 -16.57 27.46 8.50
CA GLU A 564 -17.39 26.52 9.29
C GLU A 564 -18.45 27.26 10.11
N GLY A 565 -18.07 28.34 10.81
CA GLY A 565 -18.98 29.14 11.61
C GLY A 565 -20.11 29.75 10.77
N LEU A 566 -19.81 30.23 9.55
CA LEU A 566 -20.81 30.76 8.63
C LEU A 566 -21.73 29.67 8.09
N VAL A 567 -21.21 28.49 7.76
CA VAL A 567 -22.04 27.35 7.37
C VAL A 567 -23.04 27.05 8.48
N ILE A 568 -22.59 26.91 9.72
CA ILE A 568 -23.47 26.61 10.85
C ILE A 568 -24.48 27.74 11.09
N TYR A 569 -24.03 29.00 11.07
CA TYR A 569 -24.91 30.16 11.27
C TYR A 569 -26.04 30.25 10.22
N LEU A 570 -25.72 29.99 8.95
CA LEU A 570 -26.67 30.10 7.84
C LEU A 570 -27.55 28.86 7.68
N THR A 571 -27.05 27.68 8.02
CA THR A 571 -27.76 26.41 7.82
C THR A 571 -28.51 25.92 9.05
N ASP A 572 -28.23 26.49 10.22
CA ASP A 572 -28.93 26.18 11.47
C ASP A 572 -29.46 27.43 12.19
N SER A 573 -30.45 28.03 11.54
CA SER A 573 -31.17 29.21 12.02
C SER A 573 -32.23 28.93 13.10
N LYS A 574 -32.56 27.66 13.35
CA LYS A 574 -33.64 27.27 14.29
C LYS A 574 -33.12 26.83 15.65
N HIS A 575 -31.88 26.38 15.78
CA HIS A 575 -31.30 26.06 17.08
C HIS A 575 -30.78 27.30 17.82
N VAL A 576 -31.13 27.37 19.10
CA VAL A 576 -30.48 28.26 20.07
C VAL A 576 -29.28 27.50 20.63
N TYR A 577 -28.08 28.04 20.45
CA TYR A 577 -26.84 27.46 20.97
C TYR A 577 -26.38 28.27 22.17
N GLU A 578 -25.96 27.58 23.23
CA GLU A 578 -25.24 28.21 24.33
C GLU A 578 -23.90 28.78 23.81
N PRO A 579 -23.53 30.03 24.15
CA PRO A 579 -22.27 30.61 23.71
C PRO A 579 -21.07 29.80 24.23
N VAL A 580 -20.18 29.41 23.31
CA VAL A 580 -18.91 28.77 23.64
C VAL A 580 -17.79 29.69 23.21
N HIS A 581 -16.91 30.05 24.14
CA HIS A 581 -15.76 30.91 23.86
C HIS A 581 -14.48 30.08 23.78
N MET A 582 -13.82 30.14 22.63
CA MET A 582 -12.49 29.58 22.36
C MET A 582 -11.68 30.57 21.54
N LYS A 583 -10.35 30.51 21.61
CA LYS A 583 -9.49 31.33 20.74
C LYS A 583 -9.59 30.82 19.30
N GLU A 584 -9.62 31.72 18.32
CA GLU A 584 -9.76 31.38 16.90
C GLU A 584 -8.73 30.32 16.43
N ALA A 585 -7.46 30.41 16.87
CA ALA A 585 -6.43 29.42 16.55
C ALA A 585 -6.70 28.03 17.16
N GLU A 586 -7.33 27.96 18.34
CA GLU A 586 -7.72 26.71 18.98
C GLU A 586 -8.92 26.08 18.25
N ILE A 587 -9.86 26.91 17.77
CA ILE A 587 -10.98 26.48 16.94
C ILE A 587 -10.45 25.86 15.65
N ASP A 588 -9.57 26.56 14.93
CA ASP A 588 -8.97 26.04 13.69
C ASP A 588 -8.23 24.73 13.92
N THR A 589 -7.43 24.62 14.98
CA THR A 589 -6.69 23.39 15.30
C THR A 589 -7.65 22.21 15.52
N ALA A 590 -8.71 22.42 16.31
CA ALA A 590 -9.70 21.39 16.61
C ALA A 590 -10.53 20.99 15.37
N LEU A 591 -10.79 21.92 14.44
CA LEU A 591 -11.49 21.65 13.19
C LEU A 591 -10.63 20.88 12.18
N HIS A 592 -9.33 21.20 12.08
CA HIS A 592 -8.42 20.48 11.17
C HIS A 592 -8.12 19.07 11.66
N HIS A 593 -7.93 18.89 12.97
CA HIS A 593 -7.47 17.64 13.58
C HIS A 593 -8.32 17.28 14.81
N PRO A 594 -9.57 16.85 14.63
CA PRO A 594 -10.45 16.54 15.75
C PRO A 594 -9.96 15.29 16.50
N GLU A 595 -9.66 15.47 17.79
CA GLU A 595 -9.23 14.39 18.69
C GLU A 595 -10.39 13.43 19.03
N ASP A 596 -11.57 14.00 19.29
CA ASP A 596 -12.81 13.27 19.55
C ASP A 596 -14.04 14.08 19.13
N ARG A 597 -15.22 13.46 19.25
CA ARG A 597 -16.50 14.06 18.89
C ARG A 597 -16.83 15.30 19.72
N GLN A 598 -16.58 15.27 21.03
CA GLN A 598 -16.94 16.35 21.94
C GLN A 598 -16.12 17.60 21.64
N ARG A 599 -14.82 17.43 21.35
CA ARG A 599 -13.93 18.53 20.99
C ARG A 599 -14.33 19.19 19.67
N LEU A 600 -14.74 18.40 18.68
CA LEU A 600 -15.26 18.91 17.42
C LEU A 600 -16.56 19.70 17.61
N GLU A 601 -17.51 19.17 18.39
CA GLU A 601 -18.78 19.84 18.71
C GLU A 601 -18.54 21.18 19.44
N GLN A 602 -17.59 21.23 20.37
CA GLN A 602 -17.18 22.48 21.03
C GLN A 602 -16.60 23.50 20.03
N ALA A 603 -15.74 23.05 19.11
CA ALA A 603 -15.15 23.92 18.10
C ALA A 603 -16.21 24.49 17.15
N TYR A 604 -17.20 23.68 16.73
CA TYR A 604 -18.34 24.15 15.95
C TYR A 604 -19.20 25.18 16.68
N ALA A 605 -19.52 24.94 17.96
CA ALA A 605 -20.26 25.89 18.78
C ALA A 605 -19.50 27.23 18.95
N ALA A 606 -18.19 27.15 19.15
CA ALA A 606 -17.34 28.34 19.28
C ALA A 606 -17.23 29.13 17.97
N ALA A 607 -17.05 28.44 16.83
CA ALA A 607 -17.03 29.06 15.51
C ALA A 607 -18.33 29.82 15.23
N ARG A 608 -19.49 29.21 15.50
CA ARG A 608 -20.80 29.84 15.34
C ARG A 608 -20.98 31.05 16.26
N THR A 609 -20.58 30.92 17.54
CA THR A 609 -20.64 32.01 18.53
C THR A 609 -19.86 33.22 18.01
N ARG A 610 -18.64 32.99 17.53
CA ARG A 610 -17.77 34.04 16.98
C ARG A 610 -18.37 34.73 15.76
N ILE A 611 -18.95 33.97 14.82
CA ILE A 611 -19.64 34.55 13.66
C ILE A 611 -20.86 35.37 14.08
N THR A 612 -21.61 34.91 15.08
CA THR A 612 -22.78 35.63 15.59
C THR A 612 -22.37 37.00 16.17
N GLU A 613 -21.30 37.05 16.97
CA GLU A 613 -20.74 38.30 17.49
C GLU A 613 -20.30 39.24 16.37
N LEU A 614 -19.58 38.73 15.36
CA LEU A 614 -19.12 39.54 14.23
C LEU A 614 -20.28 40.12 13.43
N ILE A 615 -21.35 39.35 13.23
CA ILE A 615 -22.56 39.81 12.53
C ILE A 615 -23.30 40.85 13.36
N GLN A 616 -23.40 40.68 14.68
CA GLN A 616 -24.01 41.68 15.57
C GLN A 616 -23.24 43.00 15.56
N GLN A 617 -21.91 42.94 15.47
CA GLN A 617 -21.04 44.12 15.50
C GLN A 617 -20.99 44.85 14.14
N ASN A 618 -20.95 44.10 13.03
CA ASN A 618 -20.61 44.66 11.71
C ASN A 618 -21.75 44.58 10.69
N GLY A 619 -22.84 43.88 11.01
CA GLY A 619 -23.93 43.58 10.10
C GLY A 619 -23.65 42.35 9.23
N ARG A 620 -24.71 41.61 8.90
CA ARG A 620 -24.65 40.34 8.15
C ARG A 620 -23.98 40.51 6.79
N GLU A 621 -24.37 41.53 6.03
CA GLU A 621 -23.85 41.74 4.67
C GLU A 621 -22.35 41.98 4.66
N THR A 622 -21.84 42.78 5.60
CA THR A 622 -20.41 43.07 5.76
C THR A 622 -19.61 41.81 6.03
N VAL A 623 -20.06 40.97 6.98
CA VAL A 623 -19.36 39.72 7.33
C VAL A 623 -19.38 38.74 6.16
N LEU A 624 -20.49 38.65 5.42
CA LEU A 624 -20.55 37.82 4.22
C LEU A 624 -19.62 38.32 3.11
N GLN A 625 -19.36 39.63 2.99
CA GLN A 625 -18.39 40.16 2.02
C GLN A 625 -16.94 39.78 2.36
N TRP A 626 -16.61 39.56 3.63
CA TRP A 626 -15.26 39.13 4.04
C TRP A 626 -14.87 37.77 3.46
N LEU A 627 -15.86 36.89 3.18
CA LEU A 627 -15.62 35.63 2.48
C LEU A 627 -14.84 35.83 1.17
N ASN A 628 -15.15 36.88 0.41
CA ASN A 628 -14.55 37.11 -0.90
C ASN A 628 -13.16 37.75 -0.81
N ASN A 629 -12.88 38.45 0.30
CA ASN A 629 -11.71 39.32 0.44
C ASN A 629 -10.62 38.72 1.34
N GLY A 630 -10.96 37.69 2.13
CA GLY A 630 -10.04 36.97 3.01
C GLY A 630 -9.40 37.83 4.11
N ARG A 631 -10.05 38.94 4.48
CA ARG A 631 -9.63 39.93 5.48
C ARG A 631 -10.71 40.16 6.51
#